data_AF-A0A495QJ39-F1
#
_entry.id   AF-A0A495QJ39-F1
#
_cell.length_a   1.000
_cell.length_b   1.000
_cell.length_c   1.000
_cell.angle_alpha   90.00
_cell.angle_beta   90.00
_cell.angle_gamma   90.00
#
_symmetry.space_group_name_H-M   'P 1'
#
loop_
_entity.id
_entity.type
_entity.pdbx_description
1 polymer ?
#
loop_
_entity_poly.entity_id
_entity_poly.type
_entity_poly.pdbx_seq_one_letter_code
_entity_poly.pdbx_strand_id
1 'polypeptide(L)' 'MNVPRCTQGRPAAPPPDLWDYATVVRALERRYTVSAWHGPYTGRWWAMVDGRCLVEADTPGQLGERIQIVRSRWPR' A
#
# COMPACT_ATOMS: atom_id res chain seq x y z
N MET A 1 3.07 17.18 32.17
CA MET A 1 2.83 16.88 30.73
C MET A 1 3.90 15.91 30.29
N ASN A 2 3.57 14.64 30.08
CA ASN A 2 4.54 13.64 29.63
C ASN A 2 3.86 12.76 28.57
N VAL A 3 4.22 12.94 27.31
CA VAL A 3 3.76 12.08 26.21
C VAL A 3 4.63 10.82 26.23
N PRO A 4 4.06 9.61 26.37
CA PRO A 4 4.85 8.40 26.31
C PRO A 4 5.38 8.27 24.88
N ARG A 5 6.70 8.35 24.75
CA ARG A 5 7.44 8.09 23.52
C ARG A 5 7.12 6.66 23.12
N CYS A 6 6.38 6.47 22.02
CA CYS A 6 6.15 5.15 21.46
C CYS A 6 7.50 4.47 21.24
N THR A 7 7.82 3.51 22.09
CA THR A 7 9.02 2.68 21.98
C THR A 7 8.90 1.93 20.67
N GLN A 8 9.57 2.41 19.64
CA GLN A 8 9.65 1.73 18.35
C GLN A 8 10.54 0.50 18.57
N GLY A 9 9.92 -0.58 19.07
CA GLY A 9 10.54 -1.89 19.14
C GLY A 9 11.11 -2.22 17.77
N ARG A 10 12.39 -2.61 17.74
CA ARG A 10 13.09 -3.14 16.57
C ARG A 10 12.12 -4.08 15.82
N PRO A 11 11.82 -3.84 14.52
CA PRO A 11 10.94 -4.74 13.80
C PRO A 11 11.61 -6.11 13.81
N ALA A 12 10.96 -7.06 14.48
CA ALA A 12 11.27 -8.47 14.31
C ALA A 12 11.14 -8.73 12.81
N ALA A 13 12.17 -9.32 12.20
CA ALA A 13 12.07 -9.75 10.81
C ALA A 13 10.77 -10.56 10.67
N PRO A 14 9.90 -10.23 9.71
CA PRO A 14 8.64 -10.96 9.54
C PRO A 14 8.95 -12.45 9.33
N PRO A 15 8.15 -13.37 9.88
CA PRO A 15 8.32 -14.79 9.60
C PRO A 15 8.25 -15.04 8.08
N PRO A 16 8.95 -16.06 7.55
CA PRO A 16 9.19 -16.24 6.10
C PRO A 16 7.92 -16.43 5.25
N ASP A 17 6.78 -16.79 5.86
CA ASP A 17 5.47 -16.91 5.22
C ASP A 17 4.62 -15.62 5.29
N LEU A 18 5.11 -14.60 6.00
CA LEU A 18 4.46 -13.31 6.11
C LEU A 18 4.97 -12.46 4.97
N TRP A 19 4.14 -12.32 3.94
CA TRP A 19 4.39 -11.38 2.84
C TRP A 19 4.96 -10.07 3.41
N ASP A 20 6.11 -9.64 2.91
CA ASP A 20 6.70 -8.37 3.33
C ASP A 20 5.88 -7.24 2.69
N TYR A 21 4.73 -6.96 3.31
CA TYR A 21 3.74 -6.01 2.81
C TYR A 21 4.39 -4.65 2.60
N ALA A 22 5.33 -4.26 3.47
CA ALA A 22 6.11 -3.04 3.32
C ALA A 22 6.92 -3.02 2.01
N THR A 23 7.61 -4.10 1.66
CA THR A 23 8.35 -4.20 0.39
C THR A 23 7.42 -4.11 -0.81
N VAL A 24 6.28 -4.82 -0.77
CA VAL A 24 5.30 -4.78 -1.87
C VAL A 24 4.66 -3.40 -2.01
N VAL A 25 4.27 -2.76 -0.90
CA VAL A 25 3.79 -1.38 -0.88
C VAL A 25 4.82 -0.46 -1.52
N ARG A 26 6.08 -0.47 -1.05
CA ARG A 26 7.13 0.41 -1.60
C ARG A 26 7.38 0.17 -3.09
N ALA A 27 7.26 -1.07 -3.56
CA ALA A 27 7.38 -1.39 -4.98
C ALA A 27 6.22 -0.78 -5.78
N LEU A 28 4.99 -0.86 -5.28
CA LEU A 28 3.81 -0.24 -5.90
C LEU A 28 3.92 1.29 -5.91
N GLU A 29 4.28 1.89 -4.78
CA GLU A 29 4.44 3.35 -4.66
C GLU A 29 5.51 3.87 -5.62
N ARG A 30 6.66 3.19 -5.72
CA ARG A 30 7.72 3.55 -6.67
C ARG A 30 7.31 3.38 -8.13
N ARG A 31 6.64 2.27 -8.45
CA ARG A 31 6.28 1.94 -9.84
C ARG A 31 5.18 2.86 -10.38
N TYR A 32 4.21 3.20 -9.56
CA TYR A 32 3.02 3.93 -9.99
C TYR A 32 2.95 5.38 -9.49
N THR A 33 3.86 5.79 -8.59
CA THR A 33 3.86 7.11 -7.94
C THR A 33 2.53 7.39 -7.23
N VAL A 34 2.07 6.43 -6.43
CA VAL A 34 0.82 6.46 -5.66
C VAL A 34 1.10 6.19 -4.18
N SER A 35 0.14 6.44 -3.30
CA SER A 35 0.20 5.94 -1.91
C SER A 35 -0.52 4.61 -1.84
N ALA A 36 0.17 3.53 -1.46
CA ALA A 36 -0.41 2.18 -1.40
C ALA A 36 -0.33 1.61 0.02
N TRP A 37 -1.26 0.74 0.39
CA TRP A 37 -1.25 0.05 1.67
C TRP A 37 -2.03 -1.27 1.60
N HIS A 38 -1.69 -2.19 2.49
CA HIS A 38 -2.46 -3.42 2.71
C HIS A 38 -3.39 -3.21 3.92
N GLY A 39 -4.67 -3.54 3.77
CA GLY A 39 -5.66 -3.52 4.85
C GLY A 39 -5.67 -4.86 5.57
N PRO A 40 -5.00 -5.03 6.73
CA PRO A 40 -4.89 -6.33 7.41
C PRO A 40 -6.24 -6.90 7.85
N TYR A 41 -7.22 -6.04 8.13
CA TYR A 41 -8.58 -6.45 8.53
C TYR A 41 -9.44 -6.94 7.36
N THR A 42 -9.19 -6.43 6.15
CA THR A 42 -9.98 -6.79 4.96
C THR A 42 -9.25 -7.76 4.04
N GLY A 43 -7.94 -7.95 4.23
CA GLY A 43 -7.07 -8.72 3.35
C GLY A 43 -6.90 -8.09 1.96
N ARG A 44 -7.34 -6.84 1.78
CA ARG A 44 -7.31 -6.16 0.48
C ARG A 44 -6.17 -5.16 0.41
N TRP A 45 -5.66 -5.00 -0.80
CA TRP A 45 -4.73 -3.96 -1.18
C TRP A 45 -5.48 -2.70 -1.58
N TRP A 46 -4.93 -1.57 -1.22
CA TRP A 46 -5.51 -0.26 -1.48
C TRP A 46 -4.45 0.67 -2.05
N ALA A 47 -4.84 1.55 -2.96
CA ALA A 47 -4.01 2.65 -3.42
C ALA A 47 -4.81 3.92 -3.66
N MET A 48 -4.23 5.04 -3.28
CA MET A 48 -4.73 6.37 -3.61
C MET A 48 -3.97 6.90 -4.81
N VAL A 49 -4.67 7.01 -5.93
CA VAL A 49 -4.17 7.55 -7.20
C VAL A 49 -4.47 9.04 -7.24
N ASP A 50 -3.43 9.86 -7.42
CA ASP A 50 -3.54 11.31 -7.63
C ASP A 50 -4.26 12.09 -6.51
N GLY A 51 -4.38 11.50 -5.32
CA GLY A 51 -5.15 12.08 -4.20
C GLY A 51 -6.65 12.21 -4.48
N ARG A 52 -7.16 11.57 -5.54
CA ARG A 52 -8.54 11.74 -6.02
C ARG A 52 -9.29 10.43 -6.18
N CYS A 53 -8.59 9.34 -6.45
CA CYS A 53 -9.22 8.05 -6.71
C CYS A 53 -8.64 6.97 -5.82
N LEU A 54 -9.50 6.39 -5.00
CA LEU A 54 -9.17 5.22 -4.18
C LEU A 54 -9.48 3.96 -4.98
N VAL A 55 -8.49 3.09 -5.12
CA VAL A 55 -8.65 1.77 -5.74
C VAL A 55 -8.33 0.69 -4.73
N GLU A 56 -9.10 -0.40 -4.77
CA GLU A 56 -8.87 -1.60 -3.97
C GLU A 56 -8.64 -2.82 -4.86
N ALA A 57 -7.96 -3.85 -4.38
CA ALA A 57 -7.79 -5.13 -5.08
C ALA A 57 -7.40 -6.26 -4.13
N ASP A 58 -7.68 -7.52 -4.50
CA ASP A 58 -7.27 -8.69 -3.71
C ASP A 58 -5.76 -8.99 -3.81
N THR A 59 -5.11 -8.59 -4.90
CA THR A 59 -3.68 -8.83 -5.12
C THR A 59 -2.96 -7.55 -5.57
N PRO A 60 -1.65 -7.42 -5.29
CA PRO A 60 -0.89 -6.25 -5.71
C PRO A 60 -0.81 -6.12 -7.25
N GLY A 61 -0.85 -7.24 -7.98
CA GLY A 61 -0.91 -7.25 -9.43
C GLY A 61 -2.19 -6.59 -9.96
N GLN A 62 -3.34 -7.03 -9.46
CA GLN A 62 -4.64 -6.44 -9.81
C GLN A 62 -4.74 -4.97 -9.39
N LEU A 63 -4.12 -4.59 -8.26
CA LEU A 63 -4.04 -3.19 -7.85
C LEU A 63 -3.31 -2.35 -8.90
N GLY A 64 -2.17 -2.83 -9.40
CA GLY A 64 -1.39 -2.17 -10.45
C GLY A 64 -2.21 -1.93 -11.74
N GLU A 65 -2.96 -2.94 -12.19
CA GLU A 65 -3.84 -2.81 -13.35
C GLU A 65 -4.94 -1.77 -13.12
N ARG A 66 -5.59 -1.79 -11.95
CA ARG A 66 -6.63 -0.79 -11.61
C ARG A 66 -6.06 0.63 -11.55
N ILE A 67 -4.86 0.82 -11.01
CA ILE A 67 -4.17 2.12 -11.00
C ILE A 67 -3.96 2.63 -12.43
N GLN A 68 -3.52 1.76 -13.34
CA GLN A 68 -3.32 2.13 -14.74
C GLN A 68 -4.63 2.50 -15.43
N ILE A 69 -5.69 1.71 -15.24
CA ILE A 69 -7.02 2.00 -15.80
C ILE A 69 -7.53 3.38 -15.32
N VAL A 70 -7.40 3.68 -14.03
CA VAL A 70 -7.82 4.97 -13.48
C VAL A 70 -7.03 6.12 -14.10
N ARG A 71 -5.70 5.98 -14.23
CA ARG A 71 -4.85 6.99 -14.87
C ARG A 71 -5.18 7.20 -16.35
N SER A 72 -5.52 6.13 -17.08
CA SER A 72 -5.96 6.24 -18.47
C SER A 72 -7.32 6.94 -18.61
N ARG A 73 -8.20 6.77 -17.62
CA ARG A 73 -9.53 7.39 -17.62
C ARG A 73 -9.51 8.86 -17.20
N TRP A 74 -8.53 9.25 -16.39
CA TRP A 74 -8.35 10.61 -15.89
C TRP A 74 -6.93 11.10 -16.19
N PRO A 75 -6.64 11.45 -17.46
CA PRO A 75 -5.39 12.12 -17.77
C PRO A 75 -5.31 13.42 -16.96
N ARG A 76 -4.15 13.63 -16.32
CA ARG A 76 -3.85 14.88 -15.62
C ARG A 76 -3.90 16.08 -16.55
#